data_AF-G2QTY1-F1
#
_entry.id   AF-G2QTY1-F1
#
_cell.length_a   1.000
_cell.length_b   1.000
_cell.length_c   1.000
_cell.angle_alpha   90.00
_cell.angle_beta   90.00
_cell.angle_gamma   90.00
#
_symmetry.space_group_name_H-M   'P 1'
#
loop_
_entity.id
_entity.type
_entity.pdbx_description
1 polymer ?
#
loop_
_entity_poly.entity_id
_entity_poly.type
_entity_poly.pdbx_seq_one_letter_code
_entity_poly.pdbx_strand_id
1 'polypeptide(L)'
;MARTTTTTATAAATTTTTSLEQANAAAAAAQIAFFRAIPWCAAHLAARPNLVIEQALSRRLGQGPGDTLVSRTLNTPETVGAYVVFYERPRASASSPAAGGAAASNTEQARPPVEEDPALAQPQGQSPSPSPSSSPNQNPTQPQPQNQPPPGLITQVQSLIALGPQLNGWPGICHGGVVATLLDEVMGQIFALNRAHGLLAPPPVMTAYLNTRFERPVRTGPGTGPLTGTGTGRAKNGEGDDGHGEGEGVVLVTARLVRNEGRKYWVEADVRGREGEVLATGEALFIMLREKL
;
A
#
# COMPACT_ATOMS: atom_id res chain seq x y z
N MET A 1 47.37 -28.75 -25.59
CA MET A 1 46.91 -28.82 -24.19
C MET A 1 45.95 -27.66 -23.97
N ALA A 2 44.65 -27.94 -23.82
CA ALA A 2 43.64 -26.90 -23.62
C ALA A 2 42.67 -27.26 -22.49
N ARG A 3 42.55 -26.30 -21.56
CA ARG A 3 41.42 -25.91 -20.72
C ARG A 3 40.91 -26.86 -19.63
N THR A 4 41.04 -26.40 -18.39
CA THR A 4 40.03 -26.60 -17.34
C THR A 4 40.04 -25.43 -16.34
N THR A 5 39.20 -24.41 -16.54
CA THR A 5 38.89 -23.37 -15.54
C THR A 5 37.49 -22.79 -15.78
N THR A 6 36.42 -23.48 -15.36
CA THR A 6 35.05 -22.89 -15.36
C THR A 6 34.16 -23.33 -14.18
N THR A 7 34.55 -24.27 -13.32
CA THR A 7 33.60 -24.86 -12.35
C THR A 7 33.43 -24.07 -11.03
N THR A 8 34.33 -23.16 -10.65
CA THR A 8 34.35 -22.58 -9.29
C THR A 8 33.39 -21.40 -9.09
N ALA A 9 33.04 -20.65 -10.13
CA ALA A 9 32.22 -19.43 -10.00
C ALA A 9 30.73 -19.71 -9.70
N THR A 10 30.17 -20.78 -10.29
CA THR A 10 28.75 -21.13 -10.16
C THR A 10 28.39 -21.60 -8.75
N ALA A 11 29.27 -22.35 -8.09
CA ALA A 11 29.04 -22.84 -6.73
C ALA A 11 29.04 -21.69 -5.71
N ALA A 12 29.99 -20.75 -5.81
CA ALA A 12 30.07 -19.60 -4.91
C ALA A 12 28.87 -18.64 -5.06
N ALA A 13 28.42 -18.39 -6.29
CA ALA A 13 27.23 -17.57 -6.56
C ALA A 13 25.94 -18.22 -6.03
N THR A 14 25.81 -19.54 -6.16
CA THR A 14 24.66 -20.30 -5.66
C THR A 14 24.61 -20.32 -4.13
N THR A 15 25.75 -20.55 -3.47
CA THR A 15 25.85 -20.55 -2.00
C THR A 15 25.56 -19.16 -1.41
N THR A 16 26.04 -18.09 -2.05
CA THR A 16 25.80 -16.70 -1.60
C THR A 16 24.33 -16.29 -1.78
N THR A 17 23.69 -16.72 -2.87
CA THR A 17 22.26 -16.44 -3.11
C THR A 17 21.39 -17.17 -2.08
N THR A 18 21.71 -18.42 -1.80
CA THR A 18 20.98 -19.24 -0.80
C THR A 18 21.10 -18.65 0.61
N SER A 19 22.26 -18.14 1.00
CA SER A 19 22.45 -17.53 2.32
C SER A 19 21.69 -16.21 2.47
N LEU A 20 21.62 -15.38 1.42
CA LEU A 20 20.83 -14.15 1.44
C LEU A 20 19.33 -14.42 1.49
N GLU A 21 18.84 -15.42 0.77
CA GLU A 21 17.44 -15.84 0.83
C GLU A 21 17.07 -16.32 2.23
N GLN A 22 17.91 -17.16 2.85
CA GLN A 22 17.73 -17.62 4.22
C GLN A 22 17.75 -16.46 5.22
N ALA A 23 18.67 -15.51 5.07
CA ALA A 23 18.75 -14.33 5.94
C ALA A 23 17.50 -13.43 5.81
N ASN A 24 17.03 -13.20 4.58
CA ASN A 24 15.78 -12.47 4.33
C ASN A 24 14.56 -13.19 4.91
N ALA A 25 14.49 -14.52 4.78
CA ALA A 25 13.40 -15.31 5.35
C ALA A 25 13.39 -15.25 6.88
N ALA A 26 14.56 -15.35 7.52
CA ALA A 26 14.69 -15.23 8.97
C ALA A 26 14.30 -13.83 9.47
N ALA A 27 14.75 -12.77 8.77
CA ALA A 27 14.38 -11.39 9.09
C ALA A 27 12.87 -11.15 8.92
N ALA A 28 12.25 -11.69 7.88
CA ALA A 28 10.81 -11.62 7.68
C ALA A 28 10.06 -12.32 8.81
N ALA A 29 10.47 -13.54 9.19
CA ALA A 29 9.84 -14.30 10.27
C ALA A 29 9.91 -13.55 11.62
N ALA A 30 11.07 -12.97 11.95
CA ALA A 30 11.25 -12.20 13.19
C ALA A 30 10.38 -10.94 13.23
N GLN A 31 10.29 -10.20 12.11
CA GLN A 31 9.44 -9.01 12.02
C GLN A 31 7.93 -9.35 12.08
N ILE A 32 7.51 -10.44 11.43
CA ILE A 32 6.12 -10.93 11.51
C ILE A 32 5.79 -11.35 12.95
N ALA A 33 6.71 -12.06 13.63
CA ALA A 33 6.52 -12.46 15.02
C ALA A 33 6.40 -11.25 15.95
N PHE A 34 7.22 -10.22 15.76
CA PHE A 34 7.14 -8.95 16.49
C PHE A 34 5.74 -8.33 16.38
N PHE A 35 5.20 -8.16 15.17
CA PHE A 35 3.87 -7.56 15.00
C PHE A 35 2.73 -8.46 15.46
N ARG A 36 2.88 -9.79 15.38
CA ARG A 36 1.87 -10.73 15.93
C ARG A 36 1.81 -10.72 17.45
N ALA A 37 2.88 -10.29 18.13
CA ALA A 37 2.89 -10.13 19.58
C ALA A 37 2.11 -8.89 20.06
N ILE A 38 1.78 -7.95 19.15
CA ILE A 38 1.02 -6.74 19.46
C ILE A 38 -0.46 -6.98 19.07
N PRO A 39 -1.43 -6.98 20.00
CA PRO A 39 -2.79 -7.45 19.73
C PRO A 39 -3.50 -6.76 18.55
N TRP A 40 -3.41 -5.43 18.46
CA TRP A 40 -4.07 -4.68 17.38
C TRP A 40 -3.40 -4.91 16.01
N CYS A 41 -2.08 -5.08 15.98
CA CYS A 41 -1.34 -5.46 14.78
C CYS A 41 -1.71 -6.88 14.33
N ALA A 42 -1.81 -7.83 15.28
CA ALA A 42 -2.16 -9.21 15.01
C ALA A 42 -3.52 -9.35 14.32
N ALA A 43 -4.48 -8.48 14.63
CA ALA A 43 -5.79 -8.45 13.98
C ALA A 43 -5.68 -8.19 12.46
N HIS A 44 -4.76 -7.32 12.01
CA HIS A 44 -4.50 -7.07 10.59
C HIS A 44 -3.80 -8.24 9.89
N LEU A 45 -2.98 -8.98 10.63
CA LEU A 45 -2.18 -10.12 10.17
C LEU A 45 -2.89 -11.47 10.32
N ALA A 46 -4.16 -11.48 10.73
CA ALA A 46 -4.96 -12.69 10.88
C ALA A 46 -5.08 -13.44 9.54
N ALA A 47 -4.97 -14.77 9.60
CA ALA A 47 -4.93 -15.62 8.43
C ALA A 47 -6.21 -15.47 7.59
N ARG A 48 -6.03 -15.11 6.31
CA ARG A 48 -7.08 -15.06 5.28
C ARG A 48 -6.55 -15.78 4.02
N PRO A 49 -7.40 -16.47 3.24
CA PRO A 49 -6.93 -17.33 2.13
C PRO A 49 -6.03 -16.63 1.09
N ASN A 50 -6.24 -15.33 0.85
CA ASN A 50 -5.49 -14.57 -0.16
C ASN A 50 -4.51 -13.56 0.45
N LEU A 51 -4.40 -13.50 1.78
CA LEU A 51 -3.50 -12.57 2.44
C LEU A 51 -2.07 -13.07 2.33
N VAL A 52 -1.23 -12.23 1.75
CA VAL A 52 0.21 -12.43 1.71
C VAL A 52 0.84 -11.48 2.71
N ILE A 53 1.76 -11.97 3.53
CA ILE A 53 2.53 -11.19 4.50
C ILE A 53 4.01 -11.46 4.24
N GLU A 54 4.76 -10.40 3.93
CA GLU A 54 6.17 -10.50 3.59
C GLU A 54 6.96 -9.35 4.23
N GLN A 55 8.29 -9.48 4.25
CA GLN A 55 9.15 -8.33 4.46
C GLN A 55 9.07 -7.40 3.25
N ALA A 56 9.02 -6.08 3.50
CA ALA A 56 9.04 -5.06 2.45
C ALA A 56 10.21 -5.29 1.48
N LEU A 57 9.96 -5.19 0.17
CA LEU A 57 10.96 -5.54 -0.85
C LEU A 57 12.22 -4.66 -0.73
N SER A 58 12.03 -3.39 -0.35
CA SER A 58 13.06 -2.38 -0.11
C SER A 58 13.98 -2.69 1.08
N ARG A 59 13.64 -3.69 1.91
CA ARG A 59 14.48 -4.16 3.03
C ARG A 59 15.25 -5.43 2.74
N ARG A 60 15.02 -6.08 1.60
CA ARG A 60 15.69 -7.36 1.30
C ARG A 60 17.17 -7.10 1.06
N LEU A 61 18.01 -7.93 1.67
CA LEU A 61 19.44 -7.96 1.40
C LEU A 61 19.67 -8.38 -0.05
N GLY A 62 20.71 -7.81 -0.67
CA GLY A 62 21.09 -8.14 -2.05
C GLY A 62 20.31 -7.38 -3.14
N GLN A 63 19.39 -6.48 -2.77
CA GLN A 63 18.89 -5.49 -3.72
C GLN A 63 20.03 -4.53 -4.12
N GLY A 64 20.01 -4.05 -5.37
CA GLY A 64 21.01 -3.12 -5.89
C GLY A 64 21.09 -1.81 -5.08
N PRO A 65 21.94 -0.86 -5.48
CA PRO A 65 22.18 0.36 -4.69
C PRO A 65 20.96 1.29 -4.52
N GLY A 66 19.85 1.04 -5.21
CA GLY A 66 18.66 1.89 -5.24
C GLY A 66 17.92 2.03 -3.90
N ASP A 67 17.97 1.02 -3.02
CA ASP A 67 17.12 0.95 -1.82
C ASP A 67 17.87 1.22 -0.51
N THR A 68 19.04 1.86 -0.56
CA THR A 68 19.93 2.00 0.61
C THR A 68 19.33 2.83 1.76
N LEU A 69 18.43 3.77 1.46
CA LEU A 69 17.73 4.54 2.50
C LEU A 69 16.92 3.62 3.42
N VAL A 70 16.11 2.71 2.87
CA VAL A 70 15.21 1.85 3.66
C VAL A 70 15.89 0.55 4.08
N SER A 71 16.75 -0.03 3.24
CA SER A 71 17.46 -1.28 3.56
C SER A 71 18.60 -1.12 4.56
N ARG A 72 19.16 0.09 4.70
CA ARG A 72 20.32 0.35 5.58
C ARG A 72 20.07 1.50 6.54
N THR A 73 19.86 2.72 6.03
CA THR A 73 19.83 3.93 6.87
C THR A 73 18.69 3.90 7.88
N LEU A 74 17.50 3.48 7.45
CA LEU A 74 16.31 3.35 8.30
C LEU A 74 16.12 1.92 8.84
N ASN A 75 17.11 1.04 8.71
CA ASN A 75 16.98 -0.37 9.10
C ASN A 75 17.78 -0.69 10.36
N THR A 76 17.44 -0.01 11.45
CA THR A 76 18.03 -0.25 12.78
C THR A 76 16.93 -0.38 13.82
N PRO A 77 17.20 -1.05 14.97
CA PRO A 77 16.24 -1.12 16.07
C PRO A 77 15.75 0.23 16.60
N GLU A 78 16.56 1.28 16.46
CA GLU A 78 16.29 2.63 16.94
C GLU A 78 15.70 3.57 15.87
N THR A 79 15.68 3.15 14.60
CA THR A 79 15.04 3.85 13.48
C THR A 79 13.74 3.15 13.10
N VAL A 80 13.64 2.47 11.95
CA VAL A 80 12.50 1.59 11.68
C VAL A 80 12.87 0.17 12.13
N GLY A 81 12.51 -0.20 13.36
CA GLY A 81 12.95 -1.46 13.97
C GLY A 81 12.31 -2.71 13.37
N ALA A 82 11.07 -2.61 12.88
CA ALA A 82 10.36 -3.68 12.20
C ALA A 82 9.48 -3.10 11.08
N TYR A 83 9.37 -3.80 9.95
CA TYR A 83 8.55 -3.39 8.82
C TYR A 83 8.11 -4.61 8.00
N VAL A 84 6.80 -4.90 8.07
CA VAL A 84 6.16 -5.91 7.22
C VAL A 84 5.20 -5.25 6.25
N VAL A 85 5.06 -5.84 5.07
CA VAL A 85 4.09 -5.48 4.05
C VAL A 85 3.10 -6.62 3.87
N PHE A 86 1.84 -6.31 3.67
CA PHE A 86 0.81 -7.30 3.42
C PHE A 86 -0.28 -6.78 2.47
N TYR A 87 -0.80 -7.69 1.66
CA TYR A 87 -1.72 -7.39 0.58
C TYR A 87 -2.53 -8.64 0.23
N GLU A 88 -3.65 -8.46 -0.46
CA GLU A 88 -4.40 -9.59 -1.01
C GLU A 88 -3.92 -9.88 -2.43
N ARG A 89 -3.66 -11.16 -2.72
CA ARG A 89 -3.34 -11.57 -4.09
C ARG A 89 -4.52 -11.23 -5.00
N PRO A 90 -4.29 -10.65 -6.19
CA PRO A 90 -5.36 -10.44 -7.17
C PRO A 90 -6.02 -11.78 -7.45
N ARG A 91 -7.35 -11.85 -7.32
CA ARG A 91 -8.07 -13.05 -7.73
C ARG A 91 -7.77 -13.25 -9.21
N ALA A 92 -7.35 -14.44 -9.60
CA ALA A 92 -7.34 -14.81 -11.01
C ALA A 92 -8.74 -14.48 -11.54
N SER A 93 -8.81 -13.69 -12.61
CA SER A 93 -10.08 -13.47 -13.28
C SER A 93 -10.60 -14.86 -13.61
N ALA A 94 -11.69 -15.28 -12.96
CA ALA A 94 -12.41 -16.45 -13.41
C ALA A 94 -12.77 -16.13 -14.85
N SER A 95 -12.17 -16.84 -15.80
CA SER A 95 -12.59 -16.80 -17.19
C SER A 95 -14.04 -17.22 -17.18
N SER A 96 -14.94 -16.25 -17.28
CA SER A 96 -16.35 -16.53 -17.50
C SER A 96 -16.41 -17.32 -18.81
N PRO A 97 -16.93 -18.56 -18.83
CA PRO A 97 -17.10 -19.25 -20.10
C PRO A 97 -18.09 -18.42 -20.92
N ALA A 98 -17.60 -17.91 -22.05
CA ALA A 98 -18.43 -17.31 -23.06
C ALA A 98 -19.34 -18.39 -23.66
N ALA A 99 -20.63 -18.05 -23.77
CA ALA A 99 -21.60 -18.45 -24.80
C ALA A 99 -22.91 -19.01 -24.22
N GLY A 100 -23.99 -18.36 -24.65
CA GLY A 100 -25.37 -18.81 -24.43
C GLY A 100 -26.34 -17.71 -24.84
N GLY A 101 -26.31 -17.31 -26.12
CA GLY A 101 -27.25 -16.36 -26.66
C GLY A 101 -28.70 -16.87 -26.57
N ALA A 102 -29.60 -16.01 -26.13
CA ALA A 102 -31.03 -16.16 -26.36
C ALA A 102 -31.66 -14.77 -26.43
N ALA A 103 -32.12 -14.42 -27.63
CA ALA A 103 -32.94 -13.26 -27.92
C ALA A 103 -34.39 -13.55 -27.50
N ALA A 104 -35.03 -12.61 -26.81
CA ALA A 104 -36.49 -12.45 -26.70
C ALA A 104 -36.74 -11.03 -26.14
N SER A 105 -37.06 -10.05 -27.00
CA SER A 105 -38.42 -9.59 -27.32
C SER A 105 -39.20 -9.11 -26.08
N ASN A 106 -39.13 -7.81 -25.78
CA ASN A 106 -40.09 -7.15 -24.90
C ASN A 106 -40.97 -6.21 -25.72
N THR A 107 -42.22 -6.65 -25.84
CA THR A 107 -43.38 -5.93 -26.36
C THR A 107 -43.74 -4.73 -25.49
N GLU A 108 -44.00 -3.64 -26.18
CA GLU A 108 -44.61 -2.39 -25.69
C GLU A 108 -46.06 -2.61 -25.25
N GLN A 109 -46.45 -2.14 -24.07
CA GLN A 109 -47.85 -1.99 -23.70
C GLN A 109 -48.10 -0.85 -22.70
N ALA A 110 -48.62 0.24 -23.27
CA ALA A 110 -49.71 1.12 -22.85
C ALA A 110 -49.90 1.54 -21.38
N ARG A 111 -49.90 2.87 -21.21
CA ARG A 111 -50.35 3.68 -20.07
C ARG A 111 -51.86 3.99 -20.16
N PRO A 112 -52.58 4.18 -19.04
CA PRO A 112 -53.82 4.96 -19.00
C PRO A 112 -53.74 6.12 -17.96
N PRO A 113 -54.71 7.06 -17.89
CA PRO A 113 -54.48 8.47 -18.18
C PRO A 113 -54.48 9.40 -16.94
N VAL A 114 -54.16 10.67 -17.23
CA VAL A 114 -54.11 11.83 -16.34
C VAL A 114 -55.52 12.35 -16.06
N GLU A 115 -55.78 12.80 -14.84
CA GLU A 115 -56.93 13.62 -14.47
C GLU A 115 -56.40 14.93 -13.86
N GLU A 116 -56.75 16.07 -14.46
CA GLU A 116 -56.46 17.44 -14.02
C GLU A 116 -57.75 18.10 -13.54
N ASP A 117 -57.71 18.85 -12.42
CA ASP A 117 -58.36 20.18 -12.27
C ASP A 117 -57.94 20.87 -10.93
N PRO A 118 -58.26 22.16 -10.63
CA PRO A 118 -57.25 23.23 -10.70
C PRO A 118 -57.11 24.11 -9.42
N ALA A 119 -56.03 24.90 -9.44
CA ALA A 119 -55.82 26.27 -8.91
C ALA A 119 -56.36 26.72 -7.51
N LEU A 120 -55.46 27.29 -6.69
CA LEU A 120 -55.49 28.74 -6.36
C LEU A 120 -54.26 29.22 -5.52
N ALA A 121 -53.54 30.18 -6.10
CA ALA A 121 -52.86 31.36 -5.53
C ALA A 121 -51.67 31.28 -4.53
N GLN A 122 -50.74 32.21 -4.77
CA GLN A 122 -49.33 32.36 -4.35
C GLN A 122 -49.17 33.33 -3.13
N PRO A 123 -48.00 33.97 -2.76
CA PRO A 123 -46.63 33.93 -3.34
C PRO A 123 -45.39 34.12 -2.38
N GLN A 124 -44.21 33.94 -3.01
CA GLN A 124 -42.86 34.56 -2.80
C GLN A 124 -41.82 33.96 -1.82
N GLY A 125 -40.63 33.70 -2.41
CA GLY A 125 -39.35 33.48 -1.73
C GLY A 125 -38.33 32.73 -2.62
N GLN A 126 -37.73 33.41 -3.61
CA GLN A 126 -36.77 32.84 -4.58
C GLN A 126 -35.31 32.90 -4.09
N SER A 127 -34.56 31.80 -4.22
CA SER A 127 -33.30 31.68 -5.01
C SER A 127 -32.62 30.30 -4.81
N PRO A 128 -31.84 29.78 -5.79
CA PRO A 128 -32.03 28.41 -6.28
C PRO A 128 -30.95 27.40 -5.89
N SER A 129 -31.35 26.13 -5.74
CA SER A 129 -30.49 24.94 -5.79
C SER A 129 -30.46 24.38 -7.23
N PRO A 130 -29.31 23.93 -7.77
CA PRO A 130 -29.28 23.30 -9.08
C PRO A 130 -29.67 21.81 -8.97
N SER A 131 -30.77 21.43 -9.61
CA SER A 131 -31.01 20.04 -10.02
C SER A 131 -30.56 19.85 -11.48
N PRO A 132 -30.13 18.65 -11.87
CA PRO A 132 -29.39 18.42 -13.11
C PRO A 132 -30.31 18.46 -14.33
N SER A 133 -29.90 19.20 -15.37
CA SER A 133 -30.55 19.17 -16.67
C SER A 133 -30.18 17.88 -17.42
N SER A 134 -31.20 17.13 -17.80
CA SER A 134 -31.13 16.02 -18.74
C SER A 134 -31.28 16.55 -20.16
N SER A 135 -30.20 16.47 -20.96
CA SER A 135 -30.28 16.46 -22.42
C SER A 135 -29.36 15.36 -22.97
N PRO A 136 -29.86 14.44 -23.82
CA PRO A 136 -29.08 13.36 -24.38
C PRO A 136 -28.40 13.85 -25.67
N ASN A 137 -27.07 13.97 -25.67
CA ASN A 137 -26.32 14.04 -26.92
C ASN A 137 -25.39 12.83 -26.99
N GLN A 138 -25.83 11.81 -27.73
CA GLN A 138 -25.01 10.65 -28.05
C GLN A 138 -24.03 11.05 -29.16
N ASN A 139 -22.75 11.13 -28.84
CA ASN A 139 -21.68 11.06 -29.82
C ASN A 139 -21.04 9.66 -29.72
N PRO A 140 -20.84 8.90 -30.82
CA PRO A 140 -20.34 7.54 -30.75
C PRO A 140 -18.81 7.53 -30.56
N THR A 141 -18.33 6.78 -29.57
CA THR A 141 -16.94 6.29 -29.44
C THR A 141 -15.85 7.35 -29.17
N GLN A 142 -15.88 7.95 -27.99
CA GLN A 142 -14.63 8.24 -27.27
C GLN A 142 -14.48 7.19 -26.16
N PRO A 143 -13.34 6.48 -26.03
CA PRO A 143 -13.08 5.69 -24.84
C PRO A 143 -13.15 6.65 -23.65
N GLN A 144 -14.07 6.42 -22.71
CA GLN A 144 -14.01 7.15 -21.44
C GLN A 144 -12.62 6.95 -20.85
N PRO A 145 -11.93 8.00 -20.39
CA PRO A 145 -10.67 7.82 -19.67
C PRO A 145 -10.96 6.85 -18.53
N GLN A 146 -10.30 5.69 -18.54
CA GLN A 146 -10.49 4.67 -17.52
C GLN A 146 -9.92 5.24 -16.22
N ASN A 147 -10.78 5.89 -15.41
CA ASN A 147 -10.46 6.43 -14.09
C ASN A 147 -10.25 5.33 -13.03
N GLN A 148 -9.86 4.12 -13.44
CA GLN A 148 -9.67 2.96 -12.58
C GLN A 148 -8.28 2.37 -12.81
N PRO A 149 -7.68 1.74 -11.78
CA PRO A 149 -6.46 0.97 -11.97
C PRO A 149 -6.66 -0.14 -13.01
N PRO A 150 -5.59 -0.55 -13.72
CA PRO A 150 -5.66 -1.70 -14.60
C PRO A 150 -6.14 -2.96 -13.86
N PRO A 151 -7.02 -3.77 -14.46
CA PRO A 151 -7.49 -5.00 -13.83
C PRO A 151 -6.34 -5.97 -13.60
N GLY A 152 -6.41 -6.74 -12.51
CA GLY A 152 -5.43 -7.77 -12.18
C GLY A 152 -4.19 -7.27 -11.42
N LEU A 153 -4.04 -5.96 -11.20
CA LEU A 153 -3.00 -5.44 -10.32
C LEU A 153 -3.36 -5.63 -8.84
N ILE A 154 -2.33 -5.73 -8.01
CA ILE A 154 -2.42 -5.42 -6.58
C ILE A 154 -2.65 -3.91 -6.48
N THR A 155 -3.85 -3.50 -6.07
CA THR A 155 -4.23 -2.08 -5.97
C THR A 155 -4.21 -1.55 -4.55
N GLN A 156 -4.10 -2.40 -3.54
CA GLN A 156 -3.98 -1.99 -2.14
C GLN A 156 -2.86 -2.75 -1.45
N VAL A 157 -2.01 -2.02 -0.74
CA VAL A 157 -0.93 -2.54 0.08
C VAL A 157 -1.03 -1.91 1.46
N GLN A 158 -0.77 -2.71 2.49
CA GLN A 158 -0.73 -2.26 3.87
C GLN A 158 0.63 -2.61 4.48
N SER A 159 1.09 -1.77 5.41
CA SER A 159 2.39 -1.92 6.06
C SER A 159 2.27 -1.62 7.54
N LEU A 160 2.77 -2.52 8.38
CA LEU A 160 3.00 -2.24 9.79
C LEU A 160 4.46 -1.87 9.99
N ILE A 161 4.70 -0.74 10.66
CA ILE A 161 6.02 -0.12 10.77
C ILE A 161 6.26 0.30 12.22
N ALA A 162 7.33 -0.19 12.83
CA ALA A 162 7.75 0.18 14.19
C ALA A 162 8.79 1.30 14.13
N LEU A 163 8.46 2.45 14.73
CA LEU A 163 9.24 3.69 14.71
C LEU A 163 9.97 3.87 16.04
N GLY A 164 11.29 3.99 15.98
CA GLY A 164 12.16 4.19 17.12
C GLY A 164 12.54 5.67 17.35
N PRO A 165 13.24 5.96 18.45
CA PRO A 165 13.44 7.31 18.93
C PRO A 165 14.43 8.13 18.07
N GLN A 166 15.24 7.49 17.22
CA GLN A 166 16.13 8.21 16.30
C GLN A 166 15.39 8.83 15.10
N LEU A 167 14.08 8.60 14.97
CA LEU A 167 13.23 9.24 13.97
C LEU A 167 12.60 10.55 14.47
N ASN A 168 12.90 10.97 15.69
CA ASN A 168 12.26 12.12 16.33
C ASN A 168 12.59 13.45 15.63
N GLY A 169 11.57 14.28 15.41
CA GLY A 169 11.72 15.72 15.14
C GLY A 169 11.47 16.58 16.39
N TRP A 170 10.74 16.01 17.36
CA TRP A 170 10.51 16.53 18.71
C TRP A 170 10.52 15.32 19.66
N PRO A 171 10.84 15.46 20.97
CA PRO A 171 10.81 14.33 21.91
C PRO A 171 9.53 13.49 21.81
N GLY A 172 9.69 12.22 21.42
CA GLY A 172 8.60 11.24 21.26
C GLY A 172 7.75 11.39 19.98
N ILE A 173 8.03 12.37 19.12
CA ILE A 173 7.27 12.65 17.89
C ILE A 173 8.17 12.47 16.67
N CYS A 174 7.75 11.56 15.78
CA CYS A 174 8.41 11.28 14.51
C CYS A 174 8.48 12.55 13.66
N HIS A 175 9.65 12.80 13.07
CA HIS A 175 9.88 13.94 12.18
C HIS A 175 8.93 13.88 10.98
N GLY A 176 8.29 15.00 10.62
CA GLY A 176 7.31 15.04 9.52
C GLY A 176 7.88 14.60 8.17
N GLY A 177 9.15 14.91 7.92
CA GLY A 177 9.88 14.40 6.74
C GLY A 177 10.00 12.86 6.71
N VAL A 178 10.18 12.21 7.86
CA VAL A 178 10.21 10.73 7.94
C VAL A 178 8.82 10.17 7.67
N VAL A 179 7.76 10.79 8.19
CA VAL A 179 6.38 10.37 7.91
C VAL A 179 6.07 10.49 6.40
N ALA A 180 6.50 11.56 5.75
CA ALA A 180 6.39 11.70 4.29
C ALA A 180 7.19 10.62 3.54
N THR A 181 8.40 10.27 4.02
CA THR A 181 9.18 9.14 3.48
C THR A 181 8.45 7.80 3.62
N LEU A 182 7.79 7.53 4.75
CA LEU A 182 7.02 6.30 4.94
C LEU A 182 5.82 6.22 4.00
N LEU A 183 5.14 7.35 3.77
CA LEU A 183 4.06 7.44 2.79
C LEU A 183 4.57 7.12 1.37
N ASP A 184 5.66 7.75 0.94
CA ASP A 184 6.28 7.50 -0.38
C ASP A 184 6.71 6.04 -0.53
N GLU A 185 7.40 5.50 0.47
CA GLU A 185 7.88 4.11 0.52
C GLU A 185 6.73 3.10 0.38
N VAL A 186 5.66 3.24 1.16
CA VAL A 186 4.54 2.28 1.15
C VAL A 186 3.69 2.42 -0.12
N MET A 187 3.53 3.63 -0.65
CA MET A 187 2.90 3.82 -1.97
C MET A 187 3.74 3.17 -3.09
N GLY A 188 5.07 3.28 -3.02
CA GLY A 188 6.01 2.65 -3.94
C GLY A 188 5.95 1.12 -3.93
N GLN A 189 5.67 0.49 -2.78
CA GLN A 189 5.54 -0.97 -2.66
C GLN A 189 4.48 -1.56 -3.60
N ILE A 190 3.42 -0.80 -3.94
CA ILE A 190 2.42 -1.25 -4.92
C ILE A 190 3.10 -1.63 -6.24
N PHE A 191 3.99 -0.78 -6.76
CA PHE A 191 4.66 -1.02 -8.04
C PHE A 191 5.74 -2.09 -7.92
N ALA A 192 6.49 -2.10 -6.82
CA ALA A 192 7.51 -3.10 -6.56
C ALA A 192 6.90 -4.52 -6.49
N LEU A 193 5.80 -4.68 -5.77
CA LEU A 193 5.08 -5.95 -5.66
C LEU A 193 4.47 -6.37 -6.99
N ASN A 194 3.76 -5.48 -7.69
CA ASN A 194 3.21 -5.82 -9.00
C ASN A 194 4.30 -6.24 -10.00
N ARG A 195 5.47 -5.59 -9.99
CA ARG A 195 6.61 -6.00 -10.83
C ARG A 195 7.15 -7.38 -10.40
N ALA A 196 7.33 -7.61 -9.10
CA ALA A 196 7.82 -8.88 -8.57
C ALA A 196 6.89 -10.06 -8.93
N HIS A 197 5.59 -9.80 -9.06
CA HIS A 197 4.59 -10.79 -9.50
C HIS A 197 4.36 -10.83 -11.02
N GLY A 198 5.12 -10.07 -11.81
CA GLY A 198 4.97 -10.02 -13.28
C GLY A 198 3.68 -9.34 -13.76
N LEU A 199 3.00 -8.58 -12.90
CA LEU A 199 1.73 -7.89 -13.17
C LEU A 199 1.93 -6.49 -13.76
N LEU A 200 3.13 -5.91 -13.61
CA LEU A 200 3.47 -4.58 -14.12
C LEU A 200 4.70 -4.64 -15.02
N ALA A 201 4.72 -3.78 -16.04
CA ALA A 201 5.80 -3.71 -17.02
C ALA A 201 7.18 -3.42 -16.37
N PRO A 202 8.29 -3.86 -17.01
CA PRO A 202 9.64 -3.71 -16.47
C PRO A 202 10.11 -2.28 -16.17
N PRO A 203 9.81 -1.25 -17.00
CA PRO A 203 10.37 0.08 -16.81
C PRO A 203 10.09 0.63 -15.40
N PRO A 204 11.07 1.32 -14.79
CA PRO A 204 10.93 1.83 -13.43
C PRO A 204 9.79 2.83 -13.32
N VAL A 205 9.15 2.84 -12.16
CA VAL A 205 8.10 3.80 -11.81
C VAL A 205 8.69 4.68 -10.73
N MET A 206 8.62 6.00 -10.93
CA MET A 206 9.24 6.98 -10.03
C MET A 206 8.19 7.96 -9.50
N THR A 207 8.38 8.44 -8.28
CA THR A 207 7.56 9.51 -7.69
C THR A 207 7.78 10.81 -8.46
N ALA A 208 6.70 11.42 -8.94
CA ALA A 208 6.70 12.71 -9.64
C ALA A 208 6.06 13.83 -8.83
N TYR A 209 5.15 13.48 -7.91
CA TYR A 209 4.50 14.39 -6.98
C TYR A 209 4.14 13.65 -5.71
N LEU A 210 4.29 14.33 -4.57
CA LEU A 210 3.85 13.87 -3.27
C LEU A 210 3.28 15.07 -2.50
N ASN A 211 2.04 14.95 -2.06
CA ASN A 211 1.39 15.86 -1.13
C ASN A 211 1.11 15.12 0.16
N THR A 212 1.50 15.70 1.29
CA THR A 212 1.32 15.08 2.61
C THR A 212 0.59 16.04 3.53
N ARG A 213 -0.46 15.54 4.19
CA ARG A 213 -1.18 16.26 5.25
C ARG A 213 -0.89 15.60 6.59
N PHE A 214 -0.57 16.40 7.60
CA PHE A 214 -0.31 15.93 8.96
C PHE A 214 -1.54 16.26 9.81
N GLU A 215 -2.29 15.22 10.17
CA GLU A 215 -3.56 15.37 10.91
C GLU A 215 -3.32 15.33 12.43
N ARG A 216 -2.38 14.48 12.88
CA ARG A 216 -2.01 14.29 14.28
C ARG A 216 -0.52 13.94 14.42
N PRO A 217 0.09 14.18 15.58
CA PRO A 217 1.48 13.77 15.82
C PRO A 217 1.63 12.24 15.70
N VAL A 218 2.64 11.80 14.95
CA VAL A 218 3.03 10.39 14.86
C VAL A 218 4.02 10.08 15.98
N ARG A 219 3.65 9.21 16.92
CA ARG A 219 4.50 8.84 18.05
C ARG A 219 5.61 7.89 17.63
N THR A 220 6.78 8.02 18.22
CA THR A 220 7.85 7.01 18.20
C THR A 220 7.84 6.22 19.50
N GLY A 221 8.34 4.99 19.47
CA GLY A 221 8.51 4.12 20.62
C GLY A 221 9.96 4.08 21.09
N PRO A 222 10.29 3.25 22.09
CA PRO A 222 11.64 3.12 22.64
C PRO A 222 12.64 2.41 21.70
N GLY A 223 12.20 1.96 20.52
CA GLY A 223 12.93 1.07 19.63
C GLY A 223 12.64 -0.41 19.93
N THR A 224 12.91 -1.29 18.97
CA THR A 224 12.55 -2.72 19.07
C THR A 224 13.60 -3.56 19.81
N GLY A 225 14.82 -3.03 19.99
CA GLY A 225 16.00 -3.85 20.24
C GLY A 225 16.27 -4.85 19.10
N PRO A 226 17.28 -5.72 19.25
CA PRO A 226 17.54 -6.79 18.29
C PRO A 226 16.34 -7.73 18.17
N LEU A 227 15.80 -7.89 16.97
CA LEU A 227 14.79 -8.89 16.68
C LEU A 227 15.46 -10.28 16.56
N THR A 228 15.71 -10.93 17.69
CA THR A 228 16.18 -12.32 17.70
C THR A 228 14.99 -13.23 17.43
N GLY A 229 15.05 -14.10 16.42
CA GLY A 229 13.94 -14.96 15.96
C GLY A 229 13.31 -15.92 17.00
N THR A 230 13.77 -15.89 18.26
CA THR A 230 13.10 -16.46 19.41
C THR A 230 12.23 -15.37 20.04
N GLY A 231 10.92 -15.42 19.77
CA GLY A 231 9.95 -14.41 20.20
C GLY A 231 9.87 -14.23 21.72
N THR A 232 10.79 -13.47 22.28
CA THR A 232 10.69 -12.85 23.59
C THR A 232 11.07 -11.41 23.41
N GLY A 233 10.07 -10.59 23.05
CA GLY A 233 10.15 -9.15 23.27
C GLY A 233 10.64 -8.96 24.70
N ARG A 234 11.72 -8.20 24.88
CA ARG A 234 12.33 -7.93 26.17
C ARG A 234 11.23 -7.44 27.13
N ALA A 235 10.80 -8.30 28.04
CA ALA A 235 10.04 -7.87 29.20
C ALA A 235 10.91 -6.84 29.94
N LYS A 236 10.39 -5.62 30.12
CA LYS A 236 11.06 -4.56 30.88
C LYS A 236 11.29 -5.07 32.32
N ASN A 237 12.55 -5.17 32.74
CA ASN A 237 12.92 -5.15 34.15
C ASN A 237 13.31 -3.71 34.51
N GLY A 238 12.60 -3.09 35.46
CA GLY A 238 13.08 -1.95 36.23
C GLY A 238 12.57 -0.57 35.81
N GLU A 239 11.72 -0.01 36.68
CA GLU A 239 11.49 1.41 37.04
C GLU A 239 11.55 2.49 35.95
N GLY A 240 10.33 2.97 35.62
CA GLY A 240 10.06 4.05 34.69
C GLY A 240 8.88 3.66 33.82
N ASP A 241 7.70 3.52 34.42
CA ASP A 241 6.45 3.47 33.65
C ASP A 241 6.12 4.90 33.21
N ASP A 242 6.68 5.26 32.06
CA ASP A 242 6.46 6.49 31.31
C ASP A 242 5.09 6.52 30.61
N GLY A 243 4.20 5.58 30.95
CA GLY A 243 2.84 5.52 30.39
C GLY A 243 2.83 5.04 28.94
N HIS A 244 3.90 4.39 28.49
CA HIS A 244 4.00 3.94 27.11
C HIS A 244 3.16 2.68 26.86
N GLY A 245 2.06 2.85 26.13
CA GLY A 245 1.11 1.78 25.82
C GLY A 245 1.74 0.68 24.96
N GLU A 246 1.21 -0.54 25.06
CA GLU A 246 1.65 -1.67 24.24
C GLU A 246 1.53 -1.34 22.73
N GLY A 247 2.66 -1.44 22.01
CA GLY A 247 2.73 -1.07 20.60
C GLY A 247 2.83 0.43 20.31
N GLU A 248 3.16 1.27 21.31
CA GLU A 248 3.51 2.67 21.04
C GLU A 248 4.71 2.77 20.11
N GLY A 249 4.63 3.69 19.15
CA GLY A 249 5.59 3.80 18.05
C GLY A 249 5.30 2.92 16.85
N VAL A 250 4.24 2.10 16.86
CA VAL A 250 3.83 1.34 15.67
C VAL A 250 2.72 2.07 14.92
N VAL A 251 2.86 2.13 13.59
CA VAL A 251 1.84 2.68 12.68
C VAL A 251 1.42 1.66 11.63
N LEU A 252 0.16 1.77 11.20
CA LEU A 252 -0.35 1.10 10.00
C LEU A 252 -0.40 2.12 8.86
N VAL A 253 0.31 1.85 7.77
CA VAL A 253 0.22 2.65 6.54
C VAL A 253 -0.57 1.86 5.50
N THR A 254 -1.62 2.43 4.95
CA THR A 254 -2.39 1.82 3.85
C THR A 254 -2.22 2.66 2.59
N ALA A 255 -1.78 2.06 1.49
CA ALA A 255 -1.70 2.69 0.18
C ALA A 255 -2.68 2.05 -0.80
N ARG A 256 -3.28 2.86 -1.67
CA ARG A 256 -4.28 2.47 -2.67
C ARG A 256 -3.95 3.12 -4.00
N LEU A 257 -3.72 2.31 -5.04
CA LEU A 257 -3.68 2.77 -6.42
C LEU A 257 -5.12 3.10 -6.83
N VAL A 258 -5.40 4.38 -7.05
CA VAL A 258 -6.76 4.87 -7.29
C VAL A 258 -7.05 5.15 -8.75
N ARG A 259 -6.03 5.52 -9.54
CA ARG A 259 -6.20 5.88 -10.95
C ARG A 259 -4.96 5.58 -11.76
N ASN A 260 -5.15 5.22 -13.03
CA ASN A 260 -4.08 5.15 -14.02
C ASN A 260 -4.48 5.86 -15.32
N GLU A 261 -3.55 6.62 -15.91
CA GLU A 261 -3.68 7.22 -17.23
C GLU A 261 -2.38 7.05 -18.00
N GLY A 262 -2.30 5.98 -18.80
CA GLY A 262 -1.08 5.61 -19.53
C GLY A 262 0.08 5.36 -18.57
N ARG A 263 1.07 6.27 -18.57
CA ARG A 263 2.26 6.16 -17.70
C ARG A 263 2.09 6.76 -16.31
N LYS A 264 0.95 7.40 -16.04
CA LYS A 264 0.68 8.11 -14.79
C LYS A 264 -0.16 7.24 -13.87
N TYR A 265 0.26 7.10 -12.63
CA TYR A 265 -0.43 6.31 -11.61
C TYR A 265 -0.65 7.20 -10.38
N TRP A 266 -1.90 7.37 -9.97
CA TRP A 266 -2.24 8.12 -8.76
C TRP A 266 -2.47 7.16 -7.62
N VAL A 267 -1.79 7.41 -6.52
CA VAL A 267 -1.84 6.60 -5.31
C VAL A 267 -2.22 7.49 -4.14
N GLU A 268 -3.13 7.01 -3.31
CA GLU A 268 -3.50 7.64 -2.04
C GLU A 268 -3.04 6.76 -0.89
N ALA A 269 -2.64 7.36 0.22
CA ALA A 269 -2.25 6.63 1.41
C ALA A 269 -2.65 7.33 2.70
N ASP A 270 -2.80 6.55 3.77
CA ASP A 270 -3.07 7.04 5.10
C ASP A 270 -2.24 6.30 6.15
N VAL A 271 -1.70 7.05 7.12
CA VAL A 271 -0.99 6.56 8.30
C VAL A 271 -1.97 6.55 9.47
N ARG A 272 -2.13 5.40 10.12
CA ARG A 272 -3.00 5.22 11.29
C ARG A 272 -2.23 4.79 12.52
N GLY A 273 -2.69 5.26 13.66
CA GLY A 273 -2.24 4.82 14.98
C GLY A 273 -2.98 3.60 15.49
N ARG A 274 -2.77 3.29 16.77
CA ARG A 274 -3.26 2.09 17.45
C ARG A 274 -4.79 2.02 17.52
N GLU A 275 -5.47 3.16 17.65
CA GLU A 275 -6.93 3.22 17.76
C GLU A 275 -7.60 3.37 16.37
N GLY A 276 -6.82 3.25 15.28
CA GLY A 276 -7.28 3.44 13.92
C GLY A 276 -7.48 4.91 13.53
N GLU A 277 -7.07 5.84 14.37
CA GLU A 277 -7.10 7.27 14.09
C GLU A 277 -6.11 7.64 12.98
N VAL A 278 -6.52 8.53 12.07
CA VAL A 278 -5.64 9.01 11.00
C VAL A 278 -4.64 10.01 11.57
N LEU A 279 -3.35 9.74 11.36
CA LEU A 279 -2.24 10.58 11.80
C LEU A 279 -1.70 11.45 10.66
N ALA A 280 -1.64 10.90 9.44
CA ALA A 280 -1.24 11.63 8.24
C ALA A 280 -1.88 11.01 7.00
N THR A 281 -2.01 11.78 5.93
CA THR A 281 -2.48 11.32 4.63
C THR A 281 -1.51 11.75 3.53
N GLY A 282 -1.49 11.00 2.43
CA GLY A 282 -0.64 11.23 1.28
C GLY A 282 -1.38 11.05 -0.04
N GLU A 283 -1.13 11.95 -0.99
CA GLU A 283 -1.55 11.83 -2.39
C GLU A 283 -0.30 11.91 -3.26
N ALA A 284 -0.08 10.94 -4.13
CA ALA A 284 1.10 10.88 -4.97
C ALA A 284 0.78 10.57 -6.44
N LEU A 285 1.58 11.16 -7.32
CA LEU A 285 1.65 10.77 -8.73
C LEU A 285 2.97 10.03 -8.97
N PHE A 286 2.85 8.82 -9.50
CA PHE A 286 3.96 8.02 -9.97
C PHE A 286 3.97 7.98 -11.51
N ILE A 287 5.16 8.03 -12.10
CA ILE A 287 5.35 8.01 -13.55
C ILE A 287 6.23 6.82 -13.94
N MET A 288 5.71 5.96 -14.81
CA MET A 288 6.50 4.93 -15.49
C MET A 288 7.45 5.58 -16.49
N LEU A 289 8.75 5.37 -16.32
CA LEU A 289 9.77 5.89 -17.22
C LEU A 289 9.68 5.20 -18.58
N ARG A 290 10.19 5.88 -19.61
CA ARG A 290 10.37 5.28 -20.93
C ARG A 290 11.70 4.54 -20.96
N GLU A 291 11.75 3.42 -21.66
CA GLU A 291 13.03 2.87 -22.06
C GLU A 291 13.78 3.90 -22.92
N LYS A 292 15.08 4.06 -22.66
CA LYS A 292 15.93 4.77 -23.59
C LYS A 292 16.10 3.85 -24.80
N LEU A 293 15.63 4.30 -25.95
CA LEU A 293 15.91 3.69 -27.26
C LEU A 293 17.43 3.68 -27.52
#